data_AF-A0A525CYA5-F1
#
_entry.id   AF-A0A525CYA5-F1
#
_cell.length_a   1.000
_cell.length_b   1.000
_cell.length_c   1.000
_cell.angle_alpha   90.00
_cell.angle_beta   90.00
_cell.angle_gamma   90.00
#
_symmetry.space_group_name_H-M   'P 1'
#
loop_
_entity.id
_entity.type
_entity.pdbx_description
1 polymer ?
#
loop_
_entity_poly.entity_id
_entity_poly.type
_entity_poly.pdbx_seq_one_letter_code
_entity_poly.pdbx_strand_id
1 'polypeptide(L)'
;GAGGGAWAMPFGPERVFYGRIKARQIQETGAELIITPCHNCRDQIMKSLNQEYDLGLEVKYLWELVADCLIYPGQEKEEVAETSEAE
;
A
#
# COMPACT_ATOMS: atom_id res chain seq x y z
N GLY A 1 3.03 -5.18 12.72
CA GLY A 1 1.87 -5.81 13.35
C GLY A 1 1.11 -4.79 14.15
N ALA A 2 0.17 -4.07 13.51
CA ALA A 2 -0.60 -2.97 14.10
C ALA A 2 -1.93 -3.41 14.76
N GLY A 3 -2.24 -4.71 14.75
CA GLY A 3 -3.47 -5.25 15.35
C GLY A 3 -3.49 -5.16 16.87
N GLY A 4 -4.63 -5.50 17.49
CA GLY A 4 -4.75 -5.57 18.95
C GLY A 4 -4.57 -4.22 19.66
N GLY A 5 -4.85 -3.11 19.00
CA GLY A 5 -4.63 -1.76 19.54
C GLY A 5 -3.20 -1.25 19.40
N ALA A 6 -2.27 -2.05 18.85
CA ALA A 6 -0.86 -1.68 18.76
C ALA A 6 -0.60 -0.42 17.92
N TRP A 7 -1.48 -0.09 16.97
CA TRP A 7 -1.40 1.18 16.21
C TRP A 7 -1.62 2.42 17.07
N ALA A 8 -2.67 2.41 17.91
CA ALA A 8 -3.06 3.54 18.74
C ALA A 8 -2.14 3.73 19.96
N MET A 9 -1.46 2.66 20.36
CA MET A 9 -0.56 2.63 21.50
C MET A 9 0.90 2.86 21.05
N PRO A 10 1.83 3.21 21.98
CA PRO A 10 3.20 3.59 21.63
C PRO A 10 4.13 2.40 21.31
N PHE A 11 3.63 1.37 20.62
CA PHE A 11 4.38 0.15 20.25
C PHE A 11 5.06 0.27 18.88
N GLY A 12 5.61 1.45 18.55
CA GLY A 12 6.27 1.70 17.27
C GLY A 12 7.36 0.67 16.92
N PRO A 13 8.35 0.45 17.81
CA PRO A 13 9.43 -0.51 17.57
C PRO A 13 8.93 -1.93 17.32
N GLU A 14 7.97 -2.41 18.11
CA GLU A 14 7.40 -3.74 17.97
C GLU A 14 6.62 -3.87 16.65
N ARG A 15 5.86 -2.83 16.28
CA ARG A 15 5.12 -2.80 15.02
C ARG A 15 6.05 -2.99 13.83
N VAL A 16 7.19 -2.29 13.82
CA VAL A 16 8.23 -2.37 12.79
C VAL A 16 8.93 -3.73 12.84
N PHE A 17 9.34 -4.19 14.03
CA PHE A 17 9.98 -5.49 14.22
C PHE A 17 9.13 -6.60 13.65
N TYR A 18 7.88 -6.77 14.11
CA TYR A 18 7.00 -7.83 13.59
C TYR A 18 6.59 -7.60 12.13
N GLY A 19 6.61 -6.36 11.64
CA GLY A 19 6.31 -6.03 10.26
C GLY A 19 7.42 -6.35 9.26
N ARG A 20 8.68 -6.53 9.70
CA ARG A 20 9.85 -6.76 8.84
C ARG A 20 9.70 -7.92 7.84
N ILE A 21 9.03 -8.99 8.26
CA ILE A 21 8.80 -10.16 7.39
C ILE A 21 7.92 -9.76 6.21
N LYS A 22 6.91 -8.91 6.45
CA LYS A 22 6.03 -8.40 5.42
C LYS A 22 6.74 -7.42 4.49
N ALA A 23 7.58 -6.54 5.04
CA ALA A 23 8.41 -5.63 4.25
C ALA A 23 9.30 -6.42 3.28
N ARG A 24 9.99 -7.45 3.78
CA ARG A 24 10.79 -8.36 2.96
C ARG A 24 9.96 -9.05 1.88
N GLN A 25 8.80 -9.61 2.24
CA GLN A 25 7.91 -10.25 1.28
C GLN A 25 7.48 -9.29 0.17
N ILE A 26 7.14 -8.04 0.51
CA ILE A 26 6.77 -7.03 -0.48
C ILE A 26 7.94 -6.76 -1.44
N GLN A 27 9.16 -6.55 -0.92
CA GLN A 27 10.35 -6.36 -1.75
C GLN A 27 10.60 -7.55 -2.68
N GLU A 28 10.48 -8.79 -2.16
CA GLU A 28 10.66 -10.00 -2.96
C GLU A 28 9.60 -10.14 -4.07
N THR A 29 8.42 -9.55 -3.91
CA THR A 29 7.40 -9.55 -4.98
C THR A 29 7.67 -8.55 -6.10
N GLY A 30 8.45 -7.50 -5.84
CA GLY A 30 8.60 -6.36 -6.76
C GLY A 30 7.33 -5.53 -6.95
N ALA A 31 6.31 -5.71 -6.11
CA ALA A 31 5.07 -4.94 -6.22
C ALA A 31 5.28 -3.47 -5.82
N GLU A 32 4.81 -2.56 -6.66
CA GLU A 32 4.84 -1.11 -6.40
C GLU A 32 3.54 -0.60 -5.76
N LEU A 33 2.43 -1.32 -5.95
CA LEU A 33 1.11 -1.00 -5.42
C LEU A 33 0.61 -2.08 -4.46
N ILE A 34 0.23 -1.68 -3.25
CA ILE A 34 -0.36 -2.56 -2.23
C ILE A 34 -1.79 -2.15 -1.92
N ILE A 35 -2.70 -3.12 -1.94
CA ILE A 35 -4.12 -2.93 -1.62
C ILE A 35 -4.46 -3.57 -0.28
N THR A 36 -5.14 -2.85 0.58
CA THR A 36 -5.59 -3.39 1.88
C THR A 36 -6.96 -2.84 2.29
N PRO A 37 -7.90 -3.69 2.76
CA PRO A 37 -9.21 -3.23 3.20
C PRO A 37 -9.24 -2.68 4.64
N CYS A 38 -8.15 -2.85 5.40
CA CYS A 38 -8.12 -2.52 6.82
C CYS A 38 -7.28 -1.27 7.09
N HIS A 39 -7.83 -0.30 7.83
CA HIS A 39 -7.16 0.96 8.19
C HIS A 39 -5.83 0.73 8.92
N ASN A 40 -5.80 -0.14 9.92
CA ASN A 40 -4.56 -0.45 10.67
C ASN A 40 -3.51 -1.12 9.78
N CYS A 41 -3.93 -1.97 8.84
CA CYS A 41 -3.01 -2.58 7.89
C CYS A 41 -2.46 -1.55 6.91
N ARG A 42 -3.30 -0.67 6.39
CA ARG A 42 -2.87 0.42 5.50
C ARG A 42 -1.87 1.32 6.18
N ASP A 43 -2.21 1.83 7.35
CA ASP A 43 -1.34 2.75 8.07
C ASP A 43 -0.04 2.08 8.51
N GLN A 44 -0.07 0.81 8.94
CA GLN A 44 1.15 0.05 9.24
C GLN A 44 2.09 -0.05 8.03
N ILE A 45 1.55 -0.31 6.85
CA ILE A 45 2.37 -0.46 5.64
C ILE A 45 2.82 0.93 5.19
N MET A 46 1.88 1.84 4.97
CA MET A 46 2.12 3.17 4.41
C MET A 46 2.96 4.09 5.29
N LYS A 47 2.70 4.13 6.61
CA LYS A 47 3.32 5.10 7.54
C LYS A 47 4.42 4.50 8.39
N SER A 48 4.58 3.18 8.42
CA SER A 48 5.70 2.54 9.14
C SER A 48 6.59 1.79 8.16
N LEU A 49 6.15 0.67 7.60
CA LEU A 49 7.05 -0.18 6.82
C LEU A 49 7.59 0.49 5.57
N ASN A 50 6.78 1.30 4.88
CA ASN A 50 7.20 2.00 3.67
C ASN A 50 8.33 2.99 3.94
N GLN A 51 8.29 3.68 5.09
CA GLN A 51 9.29 4.66 5.50
C GLN A 51 10.53 4.00 6.13
N GLU A 52 10.32 3.02 7.01
CA GLU A 52 11.41 2.36 7.77
C GLU A 52 12.30 1.46 6.91
N TYR A 53 11.77 0.96 5.78
CA TYR A 53 12.48 0.07 4.87
C TYR A 53 12.62 0.65 3.45
N ASP A 54 12.34 1.94 3.25
CA ASP A 54 12.44 2.65 1.98
C ASP A 54 11.81 1.87 0.80
N LEU A 55 10.58 1.39 0.98
CA LEU A 55 9.96 0.43 0.05
C LEU A 55 9.42 1.09 -1.23
N GLY A 56 9.23 2.41 -1.26
CA GLY A 56 8.74 3.12 -2.44
C GLY A 56 7.31 2.77 -2.89
N LEU A 57 6.47 2.29 -1.97
CA LEU A 57 5.15 1.73 -2.30
C LEU A 57 4.05 2.80 -2.38
N GLU A 58 3.14 2.64 -3.34
CA GLU A 58 1.80 3.19 -3.26
C GLU A 58 0.89 2.24 -2.46
N VAL A 59 0.06 2.79 -1.56
CA VAL A 59 -0.84 1.98 -0.73
C VAL A 59 -2.27 2.51 -0.80
N LYS A 60 -3.16 1.75 -1.43
CA LYS A 60 -4.58 2.07 -1.54
C LYS A 60 -5.44 1.18 -0.65
N TYR A 61 -6.60 1.73 -0.29
CA TYR A 61 -7.71 0.94 0.21
C TYR A 61 -8.37 0.14 -0.91
N LEU A 62 -9.01 -0.97 -0.54
CA LEU A 62 -9.76 -1.78 -1.50
C LEU A 62 -10.88 -0.98 -2.18
N TRP A 63 -11.57 -0.10 -1.45
CA TRP A 63 -12.64 0.71 -2.03
C TRP A 63 -12.11 1.81 -2.98
N GLU A 64 -10.89 2.31 -2.76
CA GLU A 64 -10.24 3.25 -3.69
C GLU A 64 -9.97 2.55 -5.02
N LEU A 65 -9.41 1.34 -4.97
CA LEU A 65 -9.24 0.52 -6.17
C LEU A 65 -10.57 0.25 -6.88
N VAL A 66 -11.62 -0.11 -6.13
CA VAL A 66 -12.95 -0.35 -6.71
C VAL A 66 -13.46 0.92 -7.38
N ALA A 67 -13.37 2.07 -6.72
CA ALA A 67 -13.80 3.36 -7.27
C ALA A 67 -13.03 3.72 -8.55
N ASP A 68 -11.71 3.53 -8.58
CA ASP A 68 -10.87 3.77 -9.76
C ASP A 68 -11.24 2.86 -10.94
N CYS A 69 -11.77 1.67 -10.66
CA CYS A 69 -12.20 0.70 -11.66
C CYS A 69 -13.63 0.92 -12.18
N LEU A 70 -14.44 1.77 -11.53
CA LEU A 70 -15.81 2.02 -11.97
C LEU A 70 -15.83 2.75 -13.32
N ILE A 71 -16.63 2.23 -14.25
CA ILE A 71 -16.86 2.84 -15.56
C ILE A 71 -18.24 3.47 -15.53
N TYR A 72 -18.31 4.80 -15.57
CA TYR A 72 -19.57 5.52 -15.59
C TYR A 72 -19.99 5.88 -17.03
N PRO A 73 -21.30 5.85 -17.37
CA PRO A 73 -21.79 6.37 -18.64
C PRO A 73 -21.38 7.84 -18.83
N GLY A 74 -20.72 8.16 -19.94
CA GLY A 74 -20.25 9.52 -20.23
C GLY A 74 -18.84 9.85 -19.72
N GLN A 75 -18.13 8.91 -19.08
CA GLN A 75 -16.68 9.02 -18.94
C GLN A 75 -15.99 8.51 -20.20
N GLU A 76 -15.65 9.43 -21.10
CA GLU A 76 -14.62 9.16 -22.08
C GLU A 76 -13.28 9.11 -21.33
N LYS A 77 -12.73 7.91 -21.13
CA LYS A 77 -11.37 7.79 -20.61
C LYS A 77 -10.45 8.37 -21.69
N GLU A 78 -9.84 9.52 -21.45
CA GLU A 78 -8.59 9.86 -22.15
C GLU A 78 -7.66 8.66 -21.92
N GLU A 79 -7.26 8.00 -23.01
CA GLU A 79 -6.26 6.94 -22.95
C GLU A 79 -5.08 7.50 -22.18
N VAL A 80 -4.84 6.97 -20.97
CA VAL A 80 -3.59 7.18 -20.28
C VAL A 80 -2.57 6.55 -21.20
N ALA A 81 -1.85 7.41 -21.93
CA ALA A 81 -0.81 7.00 -22.85
C ALA A 81 0.05 5.94 -22.16
N GLU A 82 -0.04 4.70 -22.63
CA GLU A 82 0.99 3.71 -22.38
C GLU A 82 2.28 4.39 -22.81
N THR A 83 3.10 4.80 -21.82
CA THR A 83 4.42 5.32 -22.12
C THR A 83 5.23 4.08 -22.43
N SER A 84 5.18 3.70 -23.70
CA SER A 84 6.11 2.78 -24.32
C SER A 84 7.52 3.38 -24.25
N GLU A 85 8.44 2.59 -23.70
CA GLU A 85 9.87 2.48 -24.03
C GLU A 85 10.93 3.38 -23.35
N ALA A 86 12.07 2.71 -23.09
CA ALA A 86 13.45 3.14 -22.77
C ALA A 86 13.74 3.55 -21.31
N GLU A 87 14.67 2.95 -20.55
CA GLU A 87 15.91 2.19 -20.87
C GLU A 87 16.04 0.87 -20.07
#